data_AF-A0A2K3LGN7-F1
#
_entry.id   AF-A0A2K3LGN7-F1
#
_cell.length_a   1.000
_cell.length_b   1.000
_cell.length_c   1.000
_cell.angle_alpha   90.00
_cell.angle_beta   90.00
_cell.angle_gamma   90.00
#
_symmetry.space_group_name_H-M   'P 1'
#
loop_
_entity.id
_entity.type
_entity.pdbx_description
1 polymer ?
#
loop_
_entity_poly.entity_id
_entity_poly.type
_entity_poly.pdbx_seq_one_letter_code
_entity_poly.pdbx_strand_id
1 'polypeptide(L)'
;MLPSEKLESFTHLHFFFHDILDGEKATTLKIINPPSESSHGPFGSTYVIDNPLTKEQNLSSKLIGRAQGTYALASQQGDFAFKMDINFIFIEGRYKGSTLTMLGRNVIVNEIREMPIVGGTGAFRFARGYALAKTVWYNSTSGNAIEEFNITISHL
;
A
#
# COMPACT_ATOMS: atom_id res chain seq x y z
N MET A 1 -31.98 26.95 -0.66
CA MET A 1 -31.06 26.62 0.44
C MET A 1 -29.71 26.36 -0.20
N LEU A 2 -28.74 27.27 -0.03
CA LEU A 2 -27.38 27.05 -0.54
C LEU A 2 -26.78 25.85 0.23
N PRO A 3 -26.08 24.91 -0.43
CA PRO A 3 -25.38 23.85 0.29
C PRO A 3 -24.41 24.51 1.29
N SER A 4 -24.43 24.09 2.55
CA SER A 4 -23.38 24.48 3.50
C SER A 4 -22.04 24.04 2.91
N GLU A 5 -21.11 24.99 2.70
CA GLU A 5 -19.73 24.66 2.34
C GLU A 5 -19.18 23.69 3.38
N LYS A 6 -18.98 22.42 3.00
CA LYS A 6 -18.26 21.48 3.86
C LYS A 6 -16.79 21.86 3.79
N LEU A 7 -16.22 22.21 4.93
CA LEU A 7 -14.82 22.59 5.03
C LEU A 7 -13.93 21.38 4.69
N GLU A 8 -13.16 21.51 3.61
CA GLU A 8 -12.19 20.51 3.20
C GLU A 8 -11.09 20.38 4.27
N SER A 9 -10.89 19.16 4.76
CA SER A 9 -9.88 18.81 5.76
C SER A 9 -8.64 18.28 5.06
N PHE A 10 -7.46 18.73 5.51
CA PHE A 10 -6.18 18.14 5.12
C PHE A 10 -5.69 17.19 6.20
N THR A 11 -5.18 16.02 5.80
CA THR A 11 -4.66 15.03 6.73
C THR A 11 -3.36 14.44 6.19
N HIS A 12 -2.39 14.37 7.09
CA HIS A 12 -1.14 13.65 6.88
C HIS A 12 -1.13 12.40 7.77
N LEU A 13 -0.79 11.26 7.18
CA LEU A 13 -0.68 9.97 7.87
C LEU A 13 0.73 9.42 7.65
N HIS A 14 1.27 8.80 8.69
CA HIS A 14 2.57 8.14 8.67
C HIS A 14 2.46 6.77 9.33
N PHE A 15 3.00 5.74 8.68
CA PHE A 15 2.98 4.36 9.17
C PHE A 15 3.93 3.45 8.40
N PHE A 16 4.12 2.23 8.91
CA PHE A 16 4.92 1.18 8.28
C PHE A 16 4.04 0.04 7.80
N PHE A 17 4.25 -0.38 6.55
CA PHE A 17 3.64 -1.50 5.87
C PHE A 17 4.60 -2.69 5.89
N HIS A 18 4.12 -3.89 6.21
CA HIS A 18 4.98 -5.09 6.31
C HIS A 18 4.55 -6.15 5.30
N ASP A 19 5.31 -6.30 4.22
CA ASP A 19 5.11 -7.36 3.24
C ASP A 19 5.80 -8.64 3.73
N ILE A 20 5.02 -9.68 4.04
CA ILE A 20 5.54 -10.94 4.61
C ILE A 20 5.10 -12.09 3.72
N LEU A 21 6.03 -12.62 2.93
CA LEU A 21 5.80 -13.63 1.90
C LEU A 21 6.06 -15.07 2.40
N ASP A 22 6.81 -15.24 3.49
CA ASP A 22 7.22 -16.54 4.01
C ASP A 22 6.83 -16.76 5.49
N GLY A 23 7.02 -18.01 5.95
CA GLY A 23 6.71 -18.45 7.31
C GLY A 23 5.23 -18.70 7.59
N GLU A 24 4.94 -19.21 8.79
CA GLU A 24 3.57 -19.58 9.21
C GLU A 24 2.60 -18.41 9.30
N LYS A 25 3.13 -17.18 9.36
CA LYS A 25 2.36 -15.93 9.47
C LYS A 25 2.48 -15.07 8.21
N ALA A 26 2.72 -15.70 7.06
CA ALA A 26 2.72 -15.01 5.78
C ALA A 26 1.42 -14.20 5.61
N THR A 27 1.57 -12.96 5.17
CA THR A 27 0.45 -12.04 4.92
C THR A 27 0.31 -11.68 3.44
N THR A 28 1.18 -12.26 2.61
CA THR A 28 1.22 -12.08 1.17
C THR A 28 1.34 -13.42 0.49
N LEU A 29 0.49 -13.67 -0.51
CA LEU A 29 0.48 -14.90 -1.28
C LEU A 29 0.58 -14.60 -2.76
N LYS A 30 1.49 -15.28 -3.45
CA LYS A 30 1.56 -15.25 -4.91
C LYS A 30 0.42 -16.10 -5.49
N ILE A 31 -0.53 -15.46 -6.15
CA ILE A 31 -1.74 -16.10 -6.69
C ILE A 31 -1.65 -16.36 -8.19
N ILE A 32 -0.77 -15.66 -8.91
CA ILE A 32 -0.47 -15.93 -10.32
C ILE A 32 1.04 -16.04 -10.48
N ASN A 33 1.47 -17.18 -11.01
CA ASN A 33 2.85 -17.42 -11.37
C ASN A 33 2.98 -17.50 -12.91
N PRO A 34 3.64 -16.54 -13.57
CA PRO A 34 3.84 -16.60 -15.01
C PRO A 34 4.76 -17.79 -15.39
N PRO A 35 4.67 -18.29 -16.64
CA PRO A 35 5.54 -19.37 -17.10
C PRO A 35 7.02 -19.02 -16.99
N SER A 36 7.86 -19.99 -16.60
CA SER A 36 9.31 -19.81 -16.43
C SER A 36 10.05 -19.43 -17.72
N GLU A 37 9.48 -19.73 -18.89
CA GLU A 37 10.05 -19.41 -20.20
C GLU A 37 9.71 -17.99 -20.70
N SER A 38 9.09 -17.17 -19.85
CA SER A 38 8.79 -15.76 -20.11
C SER A 38 10.07 -14.97 -20.43
N SER A 39 10.13 -14.35 -21.62
CA SER A 39 11.20 -13.41 -21.99
C SER A 39 11.17 -12.10 -21.21
N HIS A 40 10.11 -11.85 -20.43
CA HIS A 40 9.89 -10.62 -19.67
C HIS A 40 10.10 -10.82 -18.16
N GLY A 41 10.87 -11.85 -17.79
CA GLY A 41 11.15 -12.18 -16.39
C GLY A 41 9.86 -12.40 -15.59
N PRO A 42 9.73 -11.80 -14.39
CA PRO A 42 8.60 -12.07 -13.50
C PRO A 42 7.32 -11.29 -13.85
N PHE A 43 7.24 -10.64 -15.02
CA PHE A 43 6.02 -9.96 -15.50
C PHE A 43 4.76 -10.83 -15.36
N GLY A 44 3.69 -10.26 -14.82
CA GLY A 44 2.43 -10.95 -14.53
C GLY A 44 2.37 -11.66 -13.18
N SER A 45 3.49 -11.77 -12.46
CA SER A 45 3.48 -12.24 -11.06
C SER A 45 2.53 -11.38 -10.24
N THR A 46 1.48 -12.01 -9.71
CA THR A 46 0.40 -11.32 -8.99
C THR A 46 0.28 -11.86 -7.58
N TYR A 47 0.08 -10.95 -6.64
CA TYR A 47 0.05 -11.22 -5.21
C TYR A 47 -1.24 -10.68 -4.62
N VAL A 48 -1.82 -11.43 -3.69
CA VAL A 48 -2.87 -10.95 -2.79
C VAL A 48 -2.25 -10.67 -1.43
N ILE A 49 -2.67 -9.57 -0.80
CA ILE A 49 -2.14 -9.14 0.47
C ILE A 49 -3.23 -8.90 1.50
N ASP A 50 -2.85 -9.16 2.75
CA ASP A 50 -3.49 -8.67 3.95
C ASP A 50 -2.38 -8.33 4.95
N ASN A 51 -1.67 -7.23 4.72
CA ASN A 51 -0.45 -6.84 5.45
C ASN A 51 -0.74 -5.93 6.65
N PRO A 52 -0.01 -6.04 7.76
CA PRO A 52 -0.22 -5.16 8.92
C PRO A 52 0.34 -3.76 8.66
N LEU A 53 -0.33 -2.75 9.22
CA LEU A 53 0.16 -1.38 9.28
C LEU A 53 0.49 -1.04 10.73
N THR A 54 1.73 -0.65 11.01
CA THR A 54 2.19 -0.33 12.37
C THR A 54 2.65 1.12 12.49
N LYS A 55 2.66 1.62 13.73
CA LYS A 55 3.11 2.99 14.02
C LYS A 55 4.62 3.17 13.85
N GLU A 56 5.40 2.14 14.14
CA GLU A 56 6.86 2.15 14.04
C GLU A 56 7.35 1.00 13.17
N GLN A 57 8.61 1.04 12.72
CA GLN A 57 9.19 0.03 11.84
C GLN A 57 9.18 -1.39 12.44
N ASN A 58 9.14 -1.51 13.78
CA ASN A 58 9.04 -2.81 14.44
C ASN A 58 7.63 -3.40 14.26
N LEU A 59 7.55 -4.62 13.73
CA LEU A 59 6.28 -5.36 13.54
C LEU A 59 5.49 -5.56 14.84
N SER A 60 6.18 -5.64 15.99
CA SER A 60 5.56 -5.76 17.31
C SER A 60 5.06 -4.42 17.88
N SER A 61 5.29 -3.30 17.18
CA SER A 61 4.76 -2.00 17.58
C SER A 61 3.24 -1.93 17.37
N LYS A 62 2.63 -0.82 17.77
CA LYS A 62 1.17 -0.68 17.72
C LYS A 62 0.64 -0.89 16.31
N LEU A 63 -0.20 -1.92 16.15
CA LEU A 63 -1.01 -2.14 14.95
C LEU A 63 -2.07 -1.04 14.86
N ILE A 64 -2.10 -0.32 13.72
CA ILE A 64 -3.03 0.78 13.47
C ILE A 64 -4.01 0.48 12.33
N GLY A 65 -3.70 -0.53 11.51
CA GLY A 65 -4.48 -0.85 10.33
C GLY A 65 -4.01 -2.10 9.59
N ARG A 66 -4.63 -2.32 8.44
CA ARG A 66 -4.33 -3.38 7.47
C ARG A 66 -4.22 -2.77 6.09
N ALA A 67 -3.32 -3.28 5.26
CA ALA A 67 -3.35 -3.06 3.83
C ALA A 67 -3.87 -4.33 3.15
N GLN A 68 -4.97 -4.21 2.43
CA GLN A 68 -5.65 -5.33 1.77
C GLN A 68 -5.82 -5.05 0.28
N GLY A 69 -5.53 -6.03 -0.56
CA GLY A 69 -5.70 -5.87 -2.00
C GLY A 69 -4.77 -6.76 -2.81
N THR A 70 -4.38 -6.29 -3.98
CA THR A 70 -3.47 -7.01 -4.86
C THR A 70 -2.39 -6.10 -5.44
N TYR A 71 -1.25 -6.70 -5.79
CA TYR A 71 -0.29 -6.05 -6.65
C TYR A 71 0.28 -7.03 -7.67
N ALA A 72 0.66 -6.52 -8.84
CA ALA A 72 1.18 -7.34 -9.93
C ALA A 72 2.36 -6.67 -10.62
N LEU A 73 3.40 -7.43 -10.98
CA LEU A 73 4.48 -6.94 -11.83
C LEU A 73 3.90 -6.65 -13.22
N ALA A 74 3.72 -5.36 -13.51
CA ALA A 74 2.93 -4.89 -14.66
C ALA A 74 3.80 -4.27 -15.76
N SER A 75 5.12 -4.38 -15.64
CA SER A 75 6.08 -3.88 -16.63
C SER A 75 6.89 -5.02 -17.25
N GLN A 76 7.06 -4.94 -18.56
CA GLN A 76 7.87 -5.86 -19.36
C GLN A 76 9.30 -5.35 -19.56
N GLN A 77 9.59 -4.14 -19.06
CA GLN A 77 10.81 -3.37 -19.34
C GLN A 77 11.92 -3.65 -18.32
N GLY A 78 11.70 -4.57 -17.37
CA GLY A 78 12.69 -4.97 -16.37
C GLY A 78 12.93 -3.94 -15.26
N ASP A 79 12.07 -2.92 -15.15
CA ASP A 79 12.14 -1.86 -14.13
C ASP A 79 11.48 -2.25 -12.79
N PHE A 80 11.03 -3.51 -12.65
CA PHE A 80 10.34 -4.03 -11.46
C PHE A 80 9.14 -3.18 -11.01
N ALA A 81 8.39 -2.60 -11.97
CA ALA A 81 7.21 -1.82 -11.65
C ALA A 81 5.99 -2.69 -11.32
N PHE A 82 5.53 -2.58 -10.07
CA PHE A 82 4.24 -3.12 -9.67
C PHE A 82 3.10 -2.18 -10.04
N LYS A 83 1.95 -2.75 -10.39
CA LYS A 83 0.65 -2.08 -10.32
C LYS A 83 0.02 -2.41 -8.97
N MET A 84 -0.22 -1.39 -8.15
CA MET A 84 -0.84 -1.50 -6.84
C MET A 84 -2.35 -1.29 -6.93
N ASP A 85 -3.12 -2.13 -6.25
CA ASP A 85 -4.56 -1.99 -6.00
C ASP A 85 -4.83 -2.35 -4.54
N ILE A 86 -4.65 -1.36 -3.66
CA ILE A 86 -4.56 -1.56 -2.21
C ILE A 86 -5.54 -0.64 -1.49
N ASN A 87 -6.26 -1.19 -0.52
CA ASN A 87 -7.01 -0.44 0.49
C ASN A 87 -6.24 -0.43 1.81
N PHE A 88 -5.99 0.77 2.35
CA PHE A 88 -5.56 0.95 3.73
C PHE A 88 -6.79 1.03 4.64
N ILE A 89 -6.92 0.11 5.58
CA ILE A 89 -8.05 -0.02 6.50
C ILE A 89 -7.57 0.32 7.90
N PHE A 90 -8.07 1.41 8.47
CA PHE A 90 -7.66 1.87 9.80
C PHE A 90 -8.55 1.22 10.86
N ILE A 91 -7.96 0.57 11.85
CA ILE A 91 -8.69 -0.21 12.87
C ILE A 91 -8.66 0.43 14.26
N GLU A 92 -7.87 1.49 14.43
CA GLU A 92 -7.64 2.16 15.71
C GLU A 92 -7.54 3.69 15.54
N GLY A 93 -7.66 4.42 16.66
CA GLY A 93 -7.54 5.88 16.68
C GLY A 93 -8.70 6.63 16.02
N ARG A 94 -8.47 7.90 15.69
CA ARG A 94 -9.51 8.83 15.18
C ARG A 94 -10.13 8.44 13.83
N TYR A 95 -9.47 7.55 13.08
CA TYR A 95 -9.90 7.13 11.74
C TYR A 95 -10.38 5.68 11.71
N LYS A 96 -10.59 5.05 12.88
CA LYS A 96 -11.09 3.67 12.99
C LYS A 96 -12.34 3.46 12.13
N GLY A 97 -12.32 2.40 11.33
CA GLY A 97 -13.39 2.03 10.39
C GLY A 97 -13.37 2.79 9.06
N SER A 98 -12.45 3.73 8.86
CA SER A 98 -12.27 4.45 7.59
C SER A 98 -11.23 3.76 6.72
N THR A 99 -11.30 4.01 5.41
CA THR A 99 -10.35 3.44 4.44
C THR A 99 -9.81 4.49 3.47
N LEU A 100 -8.63 4.22 2.90
CA LEU A 100 -8.09 4.91 1.73
C LEU A 100 -7.79 3.90 0.64
N THR A 101 -8.03 4.26 -0.62
CA THR A 101 -7.75 3.42 -1.78
C THR A 101 -6.58 3.99 -2.58
N MET A 102 -5.55 3.18 -2.76
CA MET A 102 -4.36 3.48 -3.55
C MET A 102 -4.37 2.64 -4.82
N LEU A 103 -4.25 3.32 -5.97
CA LEU A 103 -4.27 2.67 -7.28
C LEU A 103 -3.17 3.27 -8.16
N GLY A 104 -1.97 2.70 -8.11
CA GLY A 104 -0.78 3.37 -8.65
C GLY A 104 0.29 2.44 -9.21
N ARG A 105 1.24 3.02 -9.94
CA ARG A 105 2.46 2.33 -10.38
C ARG A 105 3.55 2.51 -9.33
N ASN A 106 4.21 1.43 -8.92
CA ASN A 106 5.19 1.38 -7.86
C ASN A 106 6.50 0.77 -8.37
N VAL A 107 7.50 1.60 -8.66
CA VAL A 107 8.83 1.18 -9.15
C VAL A 107 9.73 0.95 -7.95
N ILE A 108 9.81 -0.29 -7.46
CA ILE A 108 10.41 -0.60 -6.15
C ILE A 108 11.90 -0.32 -6.05
N VAL A 109 12.59 -0.20 -7.18
CA VAL A 109 14.03 0.15 -7.23
C VAL A 109 14.27 1.65 -6.99
N ASN A 110 13.24 2.49 -7.06
CA ASN A 110 13.34 3.91 -6.74
C ASN A 110 13.30 4.12 -5.22
N GLU A 111 14.10 5.06 -4.73
CA GLU A 111 14.17 5.37 -3.30
C GLU A 111 12.83 5.86 -2.72
N ILE A 112 12.17 6.79 -3.43
CA ILE A 112 10.86 7.34 -3.06
C ILE A 112 9.89 7.10 -4.21
N ARG A 113 8.70 6.60 -3.88
CA ARG A 113 7.71 6.16 -4.86
C ARG A 113 6.38 6.84 -4.55
N GLU A 114 5.93 7.68 -5.48
CA GLU A 114 4.66 8.38 -5.36
C GLU A 114 3.53 7.56 -6.00
N MET A 115 2.44 7.36 -5.27
CA MET A 115 1.25 6.66 -5.76
C MET A 115 -0.01 7.45 -5.40
N PRO A 116 -0.99 7.57 -6.32
CA PRO A 116 -2.20 8.34 -6.05
C PRO A 116 -3.11 7.63 -5.04
N ILE A 117 -3.68 8.43 -4.15
CA ILE A 117 -4.87 8.06 -3.38
C ILE A 117 -6.09 8.52 -4.17
N VAL A 118 -6.87 7.55 -4.64
CA VAL A 118 -7.99 7.77 -5.58
C VAL A 118 -9.35 7.83 -4.90
N GLY A 119 -9.41 7.58 -3.59
CA GLY A 119 -10.64 7.61 -2.82
C GLY A 119 -10.46 7.21 -1.36
N GLY A 120 -11.57 7.28 -0.62
CA GLY A 120 -11.65 6.84 0.76
C GLY A 120 -13.08 6.72 1.26
N THR A 121 -13.24 6.09 2.41
CA THR A 121 -14.54 5.85 3.08
C THR A 121 -14.53 6.40 4.50
N GLY A 122 -15.70 6.47 5.14
CA GLY A 122 -15.83 6.94 6.52
C GLY A 122 -15.36 8.40 6.65
N ALA A 123 -14.39 8.63 7.54
CA ALA A 123 -13.77 9.93 7.77
C ALA A 123 -12.95 10.44 6.57
N PHE A 124 -12.69 9.61 5.57
CA PHE A 124 -11.95 9.97 4.36
C PHE A 124 -12.84 10.00 3.12
N ARG A 125 -14.14 10.30 3.29
CA ARG A 125 -15.04 10.43 2.14
C ARG A 125 -14.54 11.58 1.25
N PHE A 126 -14.58 11.35 -0.07
CA PHE A 126 -14.02 12.27 -1.08
C PHE A 126 -12.50 12.47 -0.99
N ALA A 127 -11.78 11.57 -0.31
CA ALA A 127 -10.33 11.66 -0.23
C ALA A 127 -9.67 11.66 -1.60
N ARG A 128 -8.76 12.61 -1.81
CA ARG A 128 -7.83 12.69 -2.95
C ARG A 128 -6.47 13.10 -2.44
N GLY A 129 -5.41 12.60 -3.05
CA GLY A 129 -4.05 12.94 -2.65
C GLY A 129 -3.03 11.93 -3.14
N TYR A 130 -1.95 11.78 -2.39
CA TYR A 130 -0.83 10.93 -2.77
C TYR A 130 -0.22 10.24 -1.55
N ALA A 131 0.42 9.11 -1.81
CA ALA A 131 1.26 8.37 -0.89
C ALA A 131 2.71 8.43 -1.38
N LEU A 132 3.65 8.68 -0.48
CA LEU A 132 5.08 8.48 -0.70
C LEU A 132 5.52 7.25 0.08
N ALA A 133 6.04 6.26 -0.64
CA ALA A 133 6.57 5.03 -0.06
C ALA A 133 8.09 4.98 -0.18
N LYS A 134 8.77 4.49 0.86
CA LYS A 134 10.20 4.19 0.90
C LYS A 134 10.42 2.82 1.50
N THR A 135 11.25 1.99 0.87
CA THR A 135 11.62 0.68 1.44
C THR A 135 12.70 0.88 2.48
N VAL A 136 12.40 0.56 3.74
CA VAL A 136 13.32 0.76 4.88
C VAL A 136 14.04 -0.53 5.30
N TRP A 137 13.51 -1.68 4.88
CA TRP A 137 14.15 -2.98 5.05
C TRP A 137 13.66 -3.95 3.97
N TYR A 138 14.54 -4.82 3.48
CA TYR A 138 14.22 -5.84 2.49
C TYR A 138 15.10 -7.07 2.70
N ASN A 139 14.50 -8.26 2.63
CA ASN A 139 15.20 -9.54 2.60
C ASN A 139 15.07 -10.15 1.21
N SER A 140 16.17 -10.22 0.47
CA SER A 140 16.18 -10.73 -0.91
C SER A 140 15.94 -12.24 -1.02
N THR A 141 16.15 -13.00 0.06
CA THR A 141 15.92 -14.45 0.07
C THR A 141 14.44 -14.77 0.21
N SER A 142 13.75 -14.13 1.17
CA SER A 142 12.32 -14.37 1.39
C SER A 142 11.40 -13.47 0.57
N GLY A 143 11.91 -12.32 0.13
CA GLY A 143 11.11 -11.27 -0.48
C GLY A 143 10.39 -10.36 0.53
N ASN A 144 10.54 -10.59 1.83
CA ASN A 144 9.90 -9.76 2.84
C ASN A 144 10.42 -8.33 2.80
N ALA A 145 9.53 -7.37 3.00
CA ALA A 145 9.85 -5.95 2.97
C ALA A 145 9.13 -5.19 4.09
N ILE A 146 9.76 -4.11 4.55
CA ILE A 146 9.11 -3.09 5.37
C ILE A 146 9.18 -1.78 4.58
N GLU A 147 8.02 -1.17 4.38
CA GLU A 147 7.87 0.09 3.66
C GLU A 147 7.34 1.18 4.59
N GLU A 148 8.00 2.33 4.61
CA GLU A 148 7.52 3.53 5.28
C GLU A 148 6.59 4.28 4.32
N PHE A 149 5.39 4.62 4.79
CA PHE A 149 4.38 5.37 4.04
C PHE A 149 4.10 6.72 4.68
N ASN A 150 4.11 7.74 3.83
CA ASN A 150 3.65 9.10 4.14
C ASN A 150 2.50 9.45 3.20
N ILE A 151 1.29 9.58 3.71
CA ILE A 151 0.08 9.87 2.91
C ILE A 151 -0.42 11.27 3.21
N THR A 152 -0.60 12.08 2.18
CA THR A 152 -1.20 13.41 2.27
C THR A 152 -2.48 13.44 1.45
N ILE A 153 -3.60 13.77 2.08
CA ILE A 153 -4.94 13.78 1.47
C ILE A 153 -5.73 15.01 1.86
N SER A 154 -6.65 15.40 0.98
CA SER A 154 -7.77 16.30 1.28
C SER A 154 -9.09 15.52 1.24
N HIS A 155 -10.01 15.78 2.17
CA HIS A 155 -11.28 15.05 2.33
C HIS A 155 -12.39 15.89 3.02
N LEU A 156 -13.63 15.38 3.10
CA LEU A 156 -14.82 16.08 3.66
C LEU A 156 -15.41 15.42 4.92
#